data_AF-A0A925R6Q1-F1
#
_entry.id   AF-A0A925R6Q1-F1
#
_cell.length_a   1.000
_cell.length_b   1.000
_cell.length_c   1.000
_cell.angle_alpha   90.00
_cell.angle_beta   90.00
_cell.angle_gamma   90.00
#
_symmetry.space_group_name_H-M   'P 1'
#
loop_
_entity.id
_entity.type
_entity.pdbx_description
1 polymer ?
#
loop_
_entity_poly.entity_id
_entity_poly.type
_entity_poly.pdbx_seq_one_letter_code
_entity_poly.pdbx_strand_id
1 'polypeptide(L)'
;RSARHYFLDFAFDFDALYVHYGQSPQAQAAIVQLQAPAMNGLSYLDTIMCFQDPKRVRPHSTYTSFDGLMAAWDEVDFRKELKPDFVHKFAFSEEEGIPESKTDVNHLTLSFSWYHEPYFIYNKEEGLYARFEFDEPQIDVETNEQLKFTNIIIQLADMWVIPGDDAGRMDMTLIGSGKGYYVTKGKSVPITWSKDSHTDPTQYFLEDGSPLLLNKGKTWIAVFPSDREDKIGFE
;
A
#
# COMPACT_ATOMS: atom_id res chain seq x y z
N ARG A 1 -1.31 -6.52 -11.66
CA ARG A 1 0.11 -6.75 -12.05
C ARG A 1 0.64 -8.02 -11.38
N SER A 2 1.89 -8.42 -11.63
CA SER A 2 2.45 -9.64 -11.03
C SER A 2 2.45 -9.57 -9.50
N ALA A 3 1.97 -10.64 -8.87
CA ALA A 3 2.03 -10.78 -7.42
C ALA A 3 3.47 -10.95 -6.91
N ARG A 4 3.66 -10.49 -5.68
CA ARG A 4 4.83 -10.72 -4.82
C ARG A 4 4.29 -11.19 -3.48
N HIS A 5 5.00 -12.08 -2.80
CA HIS A 5 4.50 -12.72 -1.58
C HIS A 5 4.17 -11.70 -0.49
N TYR A 6 4.99 -10.67 -0.32
CA TYR A 6 4.74 -9.56 0.61
C TYR A 6 3.51 -8.70 0.26
N PHE A 7 2.97 -8.75 -0.97
CA PHE A 7 1.70 -8.06 -1.26
C PHE A 7 0.50 -8.75 -0.62
N LEU A 8 0.60 -10.04 -0.31
CA LEU A 8 -0.47 -10.76 0.39
C LEU A 8 -0.65 -10.22 1.80
N ASP A 9 0.43 -9.83 2.47
CA ASP A 9 0.36 -9.20 3.80
C ASP A 9 -0.53 -7.96 3.79
N PHE A 10 -0.41 -7.11 2.77
CA PHE A 10 -1.27 -5.93 2.66
C PHE A 10 -2.70 -6.27 2.28
N ALA A 11 -2.94 -7.33 1.50
CA ALA A 11 -4.30 -7.79 1.20
C ALA A 11 -4.98 -8.32 2.47
N PHE A 12 -4.25 -9.08 3.30
CA PHE A 12 -4.74 -9.60 4.57
C PHE A 12 -5.03 -8.50 5.60
N ASP A 13 -4.29 -7.39 5.58
CA ASP A 13 -4.59 -6.25 6.45
C ASP A 13 -6.03 -5.72 6.29
N PHE A 14 -6.66 -5.98 5.14
CA PHE A 14 -8.03 -5.57 4.81
C PHE A 14 -8.99 -6.74 4.60
N ASP A 15 -8.55 -7.97 4.90
CA ASP A 15 -9.31 -9.19 4.68
C ASP A 15 -9.81 -9.30 3.22
N ALA A 16 -9.01 -8.76 2.29
CA ALA A 16 -9.39 -8.49 0.92
C ALA A 16 -9.18 -9.71 0.00
N LEU A 17 -10.00 -9.76 -1.06
CA LEU A 17 -9.73 -10.59 -2.23
C LEU A 17 -8.54 -10.00 -3.01
N TYR A 18 -7.46 -10.78 -3.15
CA TYR A 18 -6.25 -10.33 -3.81
C TYR A 18 -6.27 -10.58 -5.31
N VAL A 19 -6.37 -9.53 -6.11
CA VAL A 19 -6.40 -9.64 -7.58
C VAL A 19 -5.04 -9.32 -8.17
N HIS A 20 -4.54 -10.21 -9.03
CA HIS A 20 -3.23 -10.05 -9.66
C HIS A 20 -3.21 -10.61 -11.09
N TYR A 21 -2.12 -10.38 -11.81
CA TYR A 21 -1.90 -10.87 -13.18
C TYR A 21 -0.48 -11.40 -13.30
N GLY A 22 -0.34 -12.73 -13.16
CA GLY A 22 0.95 -13.40 -12.95
C GLY A 22 1.50 -13.25 -11.54
N GLN A 23 2.63 -13.89 -11.24
CA GLN A 23 3.19 -13.98 -9.88
C GLN A 23 4.67 -14.43 -9.88
N SER A 24 5.40 -14.17 -8.80
CA SER A 24 6.71 -14.82 -8.55
C SER A 24 6.53 -16.25 -8.03
N PRO A 25 7.57 -17.10 -8.08
CA PRO A 25 7.53 -18.42 -7.43
C PRO A 25 7.19 -18.35 -5.93
N GLN A 26 7.72 -17.35 -5.22
CA GLN A 26 7.43 -17.12 -3.81
C GLN A 26 5.97 -16.73 -3.58
N ALA A 27 5.41 -15.85 -4.42
CA ALA A 27 4.00 -15.50 -4.34
C ALA A 27 3.09 -16.70 -4.64
N GLN A 28 3.44 -17.53 -5.62
CA GLN A 28 2.72 -18.78 -5.90
C GLN A 28 2.68 -19.70 -4.69
N ALA A 29 3.84 -19.92 -4.05
CA ALA A 29 3.93 -20.74 -2.85
C ALA A 29 3.12 -20.14 -1.70
N ALA A 30 3.25 -18.84 -1.45
CA ALA A 30 2.57 -18.13 -0.38
C ALA A 30 1.04 -18.13 -0.54
N ILE A 31 0.51 -17.95 -1.76
CA ILE A 31 -0.94 -18.04 -2.03
C ILE A 31 -1.50 -19.40 -1.58
N VAL A 32 -0.78 -20.49 -1.90
CA VAL A 32 -1.20 -21.85 -1.51
C VAL A 32 -1.04 -22.08 -0.01
N GLN A 33 0.10 -21.71 0.57
CA GLN A 33 0.43 -21.95 1.97
C GLN A 33 -0.47 -21.16 2.93
N LEU A 34 -0.73 -19.89 2.61
CA LEU A 34 -1.54 -18.98 3.42
C LEU A 34 -3.03 -19.05 3.06
N GLN A 35 -3.40 -19.88 2.07
CA GLN A 35 -4.77 -19.99 1.55
C GLN A 35 -5.35 -18.62 1.18
N ALA A 36 -4.53 -17.77 0.56
CA ALA A 36 -4.93 -16.40 0.22
C ALA A 36 -6.08 -16.44 -0.79
N PRO A 37 -7.19 -15.70 -0.56
CA PRO A 37 -8.25 -15.58 -1.55
C PRO A 37 -7.71 -14.73 -2.69
N ALA A 38 -7.25 -15.37 -3.77
CA ALA A 38 -6.55 -14.70 -4.85
C ALA A 38 -7.12 -15.05 -6.23
N MET A 39 -7.37 -14.04 -7.05
CA MET A 39 -7.76 -14.20 -8.45
C MET A 39 -6.61 -13.80 -9.37
N ASN A 40 -6.16 -14.75 -10.18
CA ASN A 40 -5.08 -14.55 -11.13
C ASN A 40 -5.64 -14.35 -12.54
N GLY A 41 -5.38 -13.21 -13.16
CA GLY A 41 -5.76 -12.94 -14.54
C GLY A 41 -4.99 -13.77 -15.58
N LEU A 42 -3.90 -14.46 -15.22
CA LEU A 42 -3.30 -15.50 -16.08
C LEU A 42 -3.96 -16.87 -15.82
N SER A 43 -5.29 -16.92 -15.93
CA SER A 43 -6.10 -18.13 -15.75
C SER A 43 -7.34 -18.10 -16.64
N TYR A 44 -8.26 -19.04 -16.47
CA TYR A 44 -9.57 -19.00 -17.14
C TYR A 44 -10.37 -17.73 -16.82
N LEU A 45 -10.05 -17.03 -15.71
CA LEU A 45 -10.67 -15.77 -15.34
C LEU A 45 -10.28 -14.60 -16.24
N ASP A 46 -9.22 -14.69 -17.06
CA ASP A 46 -8.74 -13.58 -17.92
C ASP A 46 -9.88 -12.98 -18.76
N THR A 47 -10.65 -13.85 -19.42
CA THR A 47 -11.70 -13.45 -20.35
C THR A 47 -12.95 -12.90 -19.67
N ILE A 48 -13.05 -13.03 -18.35
CA ILE A 48 -14.18 -12.57 -17.53
C ILE A 48 -13.79 -11.30 -16.79
N MET A 49 -12.60 -11.32 -16.19
CA MET A 49 -12.08 -10.30 -15.30
C MET A 49 -11.38 -9.17 -16.05
N CYS A 50 -10.62 -9.50 -17.10
CA CYS A 50 -9.64 -8.59 -17.67
C CYS A 50 -9.99 -8.13 -19.09
N PHE A 51 -9.45 -6.97 -19.45
CA PHE A 51 -9.46 -6.46 -20.82
C PHE A 51 -8.13 -5.79 -21.16
N GLN A 52 -7.89 -5.57 -22.45
CA GLN A 52 -6.69 -4.87 -22.94
C GLN A 52 -7.05 -3.44 -23.33
N ASP A 53 -6.37 -2.46 -22.76
CA ASP A 53 -6.40 -1.08 -23.22
C ASP A 53 -5.60 -0.96 -24.53
N PRO A 54 -6.25 -0.69 -25.67
CA PRO A 54 -5.58 -0.62 -26.97
C PRO A 54 -4.64 0.59 -27.11
N LYS A 55 -4.73 1.58 -26.22
CA LYS A 55 -3.84 2.76 -26.21
C LYS A 55 -2.49 2.47 -25.55
N ARG A 56 -2.33 1.31 -24.90
CA ARG A 56 -1.14 0.96 -24.13
C ARG A 56 -0.46 -0.28 -24.71
N VAL A 57 0.85 -0.38 -24.48
CA VAL A 57 1.68 -1.49 -24.97
C VAL A 57 1.82 -2.56 -23.90
N ARG A 58 1.70 -3.85 -24.28
CA ARG A 58 1.98 -4.98 -23.39
C ARG A 58 3.42 -4.90 -22.85
N PRO A 59 3.67 -5.22 -21.57
CA PRO A 59 2.74 -5.78 -20.57
C PRO A 59 1.95 -4.71 -19.76
N HIS A 60 1.92 -3.44 -20.18
CA HIS A 60 1.30 -2.31 -19.47
C HIS A 60 -0.13 -2.00 -19.95
N SER A 61 -0.76 -2.94 -20.64
CA SER A 61 -2.06 -2.75 -21.29
C SER A 61 -3.20 -3.54 -20.66
N THR A 62 -2.97 -4.33 -19.62
CA THR A 62 -4.01 -5.20 -19.03
C THR A 62 -4.68 -4.53 -17.83
N TYR A 63 -6.01 -4.44 -17.89
CA TYR A 63 -6.88 -3.77 -16.92
C TYR A 63 -8.04 -4.67 -16.52
N THR A 64 -8.78 -4.25 -15.50
CA THR A 64 -10.01 -4.85 -15.01
C THR A 64 -11.03 -3.74 -14.74
N SER A 65 -12.30 -4.09 -14.60
CA SER A 65 -13.35 -3.18 -14.14
C SER A 65 -14.01 -3.74 -12.88
N PHE A 66 -14.80 -2.92 -12.18
CA PHE A 66 -15.61 -3.41 -11.06
C PHE A 66 -16.52 -4.57 -11.48
N ASP A 67 -17.24 -4.43 -12.60
CA ASP A 67 -18.13 -5.48 -13.11
C ASP A 67 -17.36 -6.77 -13.47
N GLY A 68 -16.19 -6.65 -14.10
CA GLY A 68 -15.33 -7.80 -14.41
C GLY A 68 -14.80 -8.49 -13.16
N LEU A 69 -14.43 -7.72 -12.13
CA LEU A 69 -14.04 -8.27 -10.83
C LEU A 69 -15.20 -9.01 -10.16
N MET A 70 -16.40 -8.43 -10.15
CA MET A 70 -17.58 -9.05 -9.55
C MET A 70 -17.98 -10.33 -10.28
N ALA A 71 -17.99 -10.31 -11.62
CA ALA A 71 -18.26 -11.48 -12.44
C ALA A 71 -17.22 -12.59 -12.22
N ALA A 72 -15.94 -12.26 -12.13
CA ALA A 72 -14.90 -13.22 -11.80
C ALA A 72 -15.02 -13.77 -10.37
N TRP A 73 -15.45 -12.94 -9.42
CA TRP A 73 -15.71 -13.35 -8.03
C TRP A 73 -16.89 -14.34 -7.95
N ASP A 74 -17.88 -14.25 -8.84
CA ASP A 74 -18.97 -15.24 -8.92
C ASP A 74 -18.52 -16.62 -9.42
N GLU A 75 -17.39 -16.70 -10.13
CA GLU A 75 -16.83 -17.95 -10.67
C GLU A 75 -15.91 -18.68 -9.69
N VAL A 76 -15.68 -18.11 -8.50
CA VAL A 76 -14.79 -18.66 -7.46
C VAL A 76 -15.52 -18.69 -6.12
N ASP A 77 -15.22 -19.70 -5.32
CA ASP A 77 -15.87 -19.90 -4.02
C ASP A 77 -15.14 -19.11 -2.89
N PHE A 78 -15.05 -17.79 -3.07
CA PHE A 78 -14.51 -16.89 -2.05
C PHE A 78 -15.62 -16.05 -1.44
N ARG A 79 -15.60 -15.92 -0.10
CA ARG A 79 -16.53 -15.05 0.65
C ARG A 79 -16.48 -13.61 0.12
N LYS A 80 -17.62 -12.92 0.15
CA LYS A 80 -17.76 -11.49 -0.22
C LYS A 80 -17.87 -10.55 0.98
N GLU A 81 -18.19 -11.12 2.14
CA GLU A 81 -18.30 -10.39 3.41
C GLU A 81 -17.03 -10.56 4.24
N LEU A 82 -16.72 -9.54 5.04
CA LEU A 82 -15.61 -9.58 6.01
C LEU A 82 -15.75 -10.77 6.97
N LYS A 83 -14.63 -11.29 7.44
CA LYS A 83 -14.64 -12.26 8.55
C LYS A 83 -15.33 -11.64 9.77
N PRO A 84 -16.17 -12.39 10.51
CA PRO A 84 -16.89 -11.86 11.66
C PRO A 84 -15.98 -11.30 12.77
N ASP A 85 -14.76 -11.82 12.89
CA ASP A 85 -13.73 -11.46 13.85
C ASP A 85 -12.64 -10.54 13.24
N PHE A 86 -12.89 -9.98 12.06
CA PHE A 86 -11.93 -9.09 11.42
C PHE A 86 -11.70 -7.82 12.25
N VAL A 87 -10.45 -7.58 12.58
CA VAL A 87 -10.00 -6.34 13.23
C VAL A 87 -9.60 -5.35 12.15
N HIS A 88 -10.10 -4.13 12.22
CA HIS A 88 -9.73 -3.10 11.26
C HIS A 88 -8.27 -2.64 11.46
N LYS A 89 -7.56 -2.47 10.35
CA LYS A 89 -6.21 -1.90 10.31
C LYS A 89 -6.12 -0.48 10.88
N PHE A 90 -7.14 0.34 10.62
CA PHE A 90 -7.14 1.75 10.96
C PHE A 90 -8.20 2.09 12.00
N ALA A 91 -7.79 2.89 12.98
CA ALA A 91 -8.69 3.66 13.82
C ALA A 91 -8.66 5.12 13.35
N PHE A 92 -9.80 5.81 13.43
CA PHE A 92 -9.93 7.19 12.98
C PHE A 92 -10.32 8.09 14.15
N SER A 93 -9.78 9.30 14.18
CA SER A 93 -10.21 10.33 15.11
C SER A 93 -11.64 10.78 14.79
N GLU A 94 -12.40 11.15 15.82
CA GLU A 94 -13.74 11.70 15.63
C GLU A 94 -13.68 13.06 14.93
N GLU A 95 -12.77 13.92 15.41
CA GLU A 95 -12.44 15.25 14.88
C GLU A 95 -11.11 15.23 14.12
N GLU A 96 -10.96 16.09 13.12
CA GLU A 96 -9.67 16.26 12.45
C GLU A 96 -8.65 16.89 13.43
N GLY A 97 -7.48 16.25 13.54
CA GLY A 97 -6.40 16.68 14.41
C GLY A 97 -5.13 17.04 13.63
N ILE A 98 -4.40 18.02 14.14
CA ILE A 98 -3.01 18.26 13.75
C ILE A 98 -2.15 17.62 14.85
N PRO A 99 -1.29 16.63 14.53
CA PRO A 99 -0.42 16.02 15.52
C PRO A 99 0.45 17.07 16.23
N GLU A 100 0.60 16.94 17.55
CA GLU A 100 1.56 17.76 18.28
C GLU A 100 2.98 17.38 17.85
N SER A 101 3.55 18.17 16.94
CA SER A 101 4.88 17.91 16.38
C SER A 101 5.65 19.20 16.11
N LYS A 102 6.96 19.11 16.31
CA LYS A 102 7.93 20.15 15.93
C LYS A 102 8.38 20.04 14.46
N THR A 103 8.00 18.98 13.76
CA THR A 103 8.36 18.74 12.36
C THR A 103 7.22 19.19 11.45
N ASP A 104 7.41 20.34 10.82
CA ASP A 104 6.59 20.79 9.70
C ASP A 104 6.98 20.03 8.43
N VAL A 105 5.99 19.63 7.63
CA VAL A 105 6.17 18.87 6.39
C VAL A 105 5.24 19.41 5.33
N ASN A 106 5.69 20.45 4.64
CA ASN A 106 5.00 20.99 3.46
C ASN A 106 5.38 20.24 2.18
N HIS A 107 6.52 19.56 2.19
CA HIS A 107 7.05 18.76 1.11
C HIS A 107 7.66 17.47 1.69
N LEU A 108 7.08 16.33 1.33
CA LEU A 108 7.57 15.01 1.70
C LEU A 108 8.18 14.31 0.49
N THR A 109 9.46 13.95 0.53
CA THR A 109 10.14 13.21 -0.54
C THR A 109 10.49 11.79 -0.09
N LEU A 110 10.20 10.79 -0.91
CA LEU A 110 10.50 9.38 -0.65
C LEU A 110 11.45 8.82 -1.72
N SER A 111 12.75 8.97 -1.52
CA SER A 111 13.77 8.58 -2.51
C SER A 111 14.07 7.08 -2.49
N PHE A 112 13.19 6.27 -3.09
CA PHE A 112 13.38 4.81 -3.20
C PHE A 112 14.61 4.44 -4.05
N SER A 113 14.96 5.24 -5.06
CA SER A 113 16.16 5.06 -5.88
C SER A 113 16.50 6.36 -6.61
N TRP A 114 17.64 6.40 -7.31
CA TRP A 114 18.04 7.56 -8.13
C TRP A 114 17.03 7.94 -9.24
N TYR A 115 16.12 7.04 -9.60
CA TYR A 115 15.12 7.26 -10.66
C TYR A 115 13.69 7.37 -10.13
N HIS A 116 13.40 6.78 -8.97
CA HIS A 116 12.05 6.69 -8.43
C HIS A 116 12.01 7.39 -7.07
N GLU A 117 11.60 8.66 -7.11
CA GLU A 117 11.56 9.60 -5.99
C GLU A 117 10.21 10.32 -5.97
N PRO A 118 9.10 9.61 -5.70
CA PRO A 118 7.81 10.28 -5.53
C PRO A 118 7.87 11.26 -4.37
N TYR A 119 7.15 12.36 -4.53
CA TYR A 119 7.04 13.39 -3.51
C TYR A 119 5.61 13.88 -3.36
N PHE A 120 5.34 14.54 -2.24
CA PHE A 120 4.03 15.03 -1.85
C PHE A 120 4.12 16.47 -1.39
N ILE A 121 3.25 17.33 -1.91
CA ILE A 121 3.17 18.74 -1.52
C ILE A 121 1.89 18.96 -0.74
N TYR A 122 2.01 19.49 0.47
CA TYR A 122 0.88 19.83 1.33
C TYR A 122 0.21 21.12 0.86
N ASN A 123 -1.10 21.05 0.65
CA ASN A 123 -1.95 22.22 0.48
C ASN A 123 -2.67 22.50 1.80
N LYS A 124 -2.36 23.62 2.45
CA LYS A 124 -2.95 24.02 3.72
C LYS A 124 -4.44 24.38 3.63
N GLU A 125 -4.90 24.91 2.51
CA GLU A 125 -6.31 25.28 2.31
C GLU A 125 -7.19 24.04 2.18
N GLU A 126 -6.70 23.03 1.46
CA GLU A 126 -7.41 21.75 1.30
C GLU A 126 -7.16 20.80 2.49
N GLY A 127 -6.04 20.96 3.20
CA GLY A 127 -5.60 20.03 4.23
C GLY A 127 -5.18 18.67 3.68
N LEU A 128 -4.66 18.63 2.44
CA LEU A 128 -4.32 17.42 1.69
C LEU A 128 -2.91 17.50 1.10
N TYR A 129 -2.29 16.33 0.92
CA TYR A 129 -1.01 16.15 0.23
C TYR A 129 -1.25 15.72 -1.22
N ALA A 130 -0.86 16.54 -2.18
CA ALA A 130 -0.90 16.22 -3.61
C ALA A 130 0.37 15.43 -4.01
N ARG A 131 0.21 14.29 -4.70
CA ARG A 131 1.31 13.41 -5.07
C ARG A 131 1.86 13.73 -6.45
N PHE A 132 3.18 13.63 -6.58
CA PHE A 132 3.95 13.80 -7.80
C PHE A 132 4.85 12.59 -8.03
N GLU A 133 5.20 12.34 -9.29
CA GLU A 133 6.19 11.34 -9.69
C GLU A 133 6.83 11.76 -11.00
N PHE A 134 8.14 11.51 -11.15
CA PHE A 134 8.89 11.91 -12.35
C PHE A 134 8.70 13.40 -12.68
N ASP A 135 8.73 14.24 -11.63
CA ASP A 135 8.56 15.70 -11.66
C ASP A 135 7.19 16.21 -12.18
N GLU A 136 6.19 15.33 -12.30
CA GLU A 136 4.85 15.68 -12.77
C GLU A 136 3.75 15.30 -11.75
N PRO A 137 2.62 16.01 -11.74
CA PRO A 137 1.44 15.60 -10.98
C PRO A 137 1.04 14.17 -11.32
N GLN A 138 0.86 13.31 -10.32
CA GLN A 138 0.36 11.97 -10.58
C GLN A 138 -1.16 12.01 -10.77
N ILE A 139 -1.61 11.86 -12.02
CA ILE A 139 -3.02 11.97 -12.41
C ILE A 139 -3.66 10.58 -12.51
N ASP A 140 -4.85 10.44 -11.92
CA ASP A 140 -5.75 9.32 -12.20
C ASP A 140 -6.37 9.53 -13.59
N VAL A 141 -6.12 8.59 -14.51
CA VAL A 141 -6.56 8.71 -15.90
C VAL A 141 -8.08 8.65 -16.07
N GLU A 142 -8.79 8.01 -15.14
CA GLU A 142 -10.25 7.84 -15.23
C GLU A 142 -11.01 9.08 -14.77
N THR A 143 -10.48 9.79 -13.77
CA THR A 143 -11.09 11.02 -13.23
C THR A 143 -10.43 12.30 -13.74
N ASN A 144 -9.22 12.20 -14.29
CA ASN A 144 -8.36 13.34 -14.63
C ASN A 144 -8.06 14.27 -13.44
N GLU A 145 -8.08 13.71 -12.23
CA GLU A 145 -7.73 14.41 -10.99
C GLU A 145 -6.35 13.98 -10.50
N GLN A 146 -5.62 14.92 -9.90
CA GLN A 146 -4.37 14.58 -9.23
C GLN A 146 -4.66 13.76 -7.97
N LEU A 147 -3.84 12.74 -7.72
CA LEU A 147 -3.90 11.98 -6.48
C LEU A 147 -3.58 12.88 -5.28
N LYS A 148 -4.49 12.90 -4.31
CA LYS A 148 -4.39 13.66 -3.06
C LYS A 148 -4.71 12.77 -1.86
N PHE A 149 -3.98 12.96 -0.76
CA PHE A 149 -4.07 12.13 0.44
C PHE A 149 -4.17 12.98 1.71
N THR A 150 -5.01 12.56 2.65
CA THR A 150 -5.12 13.17 3.99
C THR A 150 -3.98 12.69 4.89
N ASN A 151 -3.61 11.42 4.72
CA ASN A 151 -2.66 10.71 5.55
C ASN A 151 -1.57 10.10 4.69
N ILE A 152 -0.34 10.14 5.17
CA ILE A 152 0.76 9.36 4.63
C ILE A 152 1.40 8.60 5.80
N ILE A 153 1.56 7.30 5.67
CA ILE A 153 2.30 6.46 6.60
C ILE A 153 3.57 5.98 5.90
N ILE A 154 4.72 6.23 6.52
CA ILE A 154 5.99 5.66 6.10
C ILE A 154 6.30 4.52 7.05
N GLN A 155 6.15 3.29 6.58
CA GLN A 155 6.40 2.07 7.35
C GLN A 155 7.84 1.61 7.09
N LEU A 156 8.74 1.78 8.04
CA LEU A 156 10.12 1.33 7.88
C LEU A 156 10.19 -0.18 8.06
N ALA A 157 10.76 -0.87 7.08
CA ALA A 157 10.94 -2.32 7.10
C ALA A 157 12.34 -2.67 6.58
N ASP A 158 12.93 -3.72 7.16
CA ASP A 158 14.14 -4.31 6.60
C ASP A 158 13.79 -4.95 5.25
N MET A 159 14.63 -4.73 4.24
CA MET A 159 14.44 -5.25 2.89
C MET A 159 15.74 -5.85 2.37
N TRP A 160 15.67 -6.98 1.68
CA TRP A 160 16.85 -7.66 1.16
C TRP A 160 16.55 -8.40 -0.14
N VAL A 161 17.59 -8.68 -0.94
CA VAL A 161 17.47 -9.60 -2.09
C VAL A 161 17.34 -11.02 -1.54
N ILE A 162 16.38 -11.79 -2.04
CA ILE A 162 16.17 -13.17 -1.64
C ILE A 162 17.45 -13.98 -1.89
N PRO A 163 18.02 -14.66 -0.88
CA PRO A 163 19.24 -15.45 -1.06
C PRO A 163 19.06 -16.52 -2.13
N GLY A 164 19.96 -16.53 -3.13
CA GLY A 164 19.93 -17.47 -4.24
C GLY A 164 18.90 -17.15 -5.33
N ASP A 165 18.28 -15.97 -5.32
CA ASP A 165 17.39 -15.52 -6.39
C ASP A 165 18.15 -14.70 -7.45
N ASP A 166 18.43 -15.33 -8.60
CA ASP A 166 19.17 -14.70 -9.70
C ASP A 166 18.39 -13.59 -10.43
N ALA A 167 17.08 -13.44 -10.15
CA ALA A 167 16.24 -12.41 -10.75
C ALA A 167 16.20 -11.12 -9.91
N GLY A 168 16.95 -11.05 -8.80
CA GLY A 168 17.03 -9.89 -7.93
C GLY A 168 15.72 -9.60 -7.20
N ARG A 169 14.89 -10.62 -6.96
CA ARG A 169 13.63 -10.44 -6.22
C ARG A 169 13.92 -10.07 -4.78
N MET A 170 13.11 -9.17 -4.24
CA MET A 170 13.25 -8.67 -2.89
C MET A 170 12.34 -9.43 -1.92
N ASP A 171 12.71 -9.41 -0.65
CA ASP A 171 11.88 -9.73 0.49
C ASP A 171 11.94 -8.60 1.51
N MET A 172 11.01 -8.60 2.47
CA MET A 172 10.91 -7.57 3.48
C MET A 172 10.24 -8.06 4.77
N THR A 173 10.65 -7.51 5.90
CA THR A 173 10.06 -7.82 7.20
C THR A 173 8.75 -7.07 7.38
N LEU A 174 7.62 -7.77 7.23
CA LEU A 174 6.27 -7.23 7.47
C LEU A 174 5.55 -7.87 8.66
N ILE A 175 6.09 -8.93 9.24
CA ILE A 175 5.63 -9.54 10.49
C ILE A 175 6.64 -9.21 11.59
N GLY A 176 6.14 -8.85 12.76
CA GLY A 176 6.92 -8.35 13.88
C GLY A 176 6.58 -6.89 14.14
N SER A 177 7.59 -6.05 14.32
CA SER A 177 7.39 -4.63 14.62
C SER A 177 8.51 -3.78 14.04
N GLY A 178 8.21 -2.52 13.77
CA GLY A 178 9.20 -1.56 13.30
C GLY A 178 8.81 -0.12 13.59
N LYS A 179 9.66 0.80 13.15
CA LYS A 179 9.43 2.24 13.25
C LYS A 179 8.73 2.76 12.00
N GLY A 180 8.26 3.99 12.07
CA GLY A 180 7.70 4.68 10.94
C GLY A 180 7.41 6.14 11.24
N TYR A 181 6.73 6.76 10.29
CA TYR A 181 6.26 8.14 10.40
C TYR A 181 4.80 8.22 9.99
N TYR A 182 4.03 9.00 10.73
CA TYR A 182 2.70 9.42 10.34
C TYR A 182 2.74 10.89 9.95
N VAL A 183 2.35 11.18 8.70
CA VAL A 183 2.32 12.51 8.13
C VAL A 183 0.88 12.89 7.80
N THR A 184 0.41 14.00 8.37
CA THR A 184 -0.92 14.54 8.11
C THR A 184 -0.96 16.02 8.44
N LYS A 185 -1.85 16.77 7.78
CA LYS A 185 -2.11 18.19 8.04
C LYS A 185 -0.84 19.07 8.18
N GLY A 186 0.19 18.82 7.37
CA GLY A 186 1.43 19.60 7.37
C GLY A 186 2.42 19.21 8.46
N LYS A 187 2.22 18.10 9.19
CA LYS A 187 3.05 17.66 10.30
C LYS A 187 3.46 16.20 10.15
N SER A 188 4.60 15.83 10.73
CA SER A 188 5.04 14.43 10.87
C SER A 188 5.29 14.09 12.32
N VAL A 189 4.86 12.91 12.76
CA VAL A 189 5.21 12.32 14.06
C VAL A 189 5.82 10.93 13.87
N PRO A 190 6.85 10.56 14.66
CA PRO A 190 7.33 9.19 14.72
C PRO A 190 6.22 8.27 15.24
N ILE A 191 6.15 7.07 14.66
CA ILE A 191 5.23 6.02 15.06
C ILE A 191 5.97 4.68 15.12
N THR A 192 5.34 3.69 15.71
CA THR A 192 5.72 2.29 15.54
C THR A 192 4.60 1.52 14.85
N TRP A 193 4.95 0.41 14.21
CA TRP A 193 4.00 -0.53 13.65
C TRP A 193 4.26 -1.92 14.20
N SER A 194 3.21 -2.74 14.29
CA SER A 194 3.35 -4.17 14.57
C SER A 194 2.34 -4.99 13.77
N LYS A 195 2.70 -6.24 13.51
CA LYS A 195 1.88 -7.23 12.83
C LYS A 195 2.23 -8.62 13.34
N ASP A 196 1.25 -9.31 13.92
CA ASP A 196 1.51 -10.56 14.65
C ASP A 196 1.68 -11.77 13.72
N SER A 197 0.92 -11.81 12.63
CA SER A 197 0.98 -12.87 11.62
C SER A 197 0.62 -12.34 10.23
N HIS A 198 0.77 -13.17 9.19
CA HIS A 198 0.35 -12.81 7.83
C HIS A 198 -1.12 -12.36 7.75
N THR A 199 -2.00 -12.98 8.54
CA THR A 199 -3.45 -12.80 8.48
C THR A 199 -4.01 -11.80 9.47
N ASP A 200 -3.20 -11.32 10.41
CA ASP A 200 -3.57 -10.25 11.32
C ASP A 200 -3.30 -8.89 10.67
N PRO A 201 -4.10 -7.85 10.93
CA PRO A 201 -3.84 -6.53 10.38
C PRO A 201 -2.63 -5.85 11.01
N THR A 202 -1.84 -5.15 10.19
CA THR A 202 -0.81 -4.22 10.69
C THR A 202 -1.45 -3.11 11.54
N GLN A 203 -0.99 -2.92 12.77
CA GLN A 203 -1.41 -1.85 13.68
C GLN A 203 -0.33 -0.79 13.81
N TYR A 204 -0.74 0.46 14.07
CA TYR A 204 0.16 1.61 14.25
C TYR A 204 -0.04 2.26 15.61
N PHE A 205 1.06 2.72 16.21
CA PHE A 205 1.07 3.29 17.56
C PHE A 205 1.93 4.55 17.61
N LEU A 206 1.57 5.49 18.47
CA LEU A 206 2.44 6.59 18.91
C LEU A 206 3.63 6.07 19.71
N GLU A 207 4.65 6.92 19.91
CA GLU A 207 5.84 6.55 20.70
C GLU A 207 5.53 6.22 22.16
N ASP A 208 4.43 6.72 22.72
CA ASP A 208 3.96 6.38 24.06
C ASP A 208 3.24 5.03 24.13
N GLY A 209 3.08 4.33 23.00
CA GLY A 209 2.43 3.04 22.87
C GLY A 209 0.90 3.11 22.72
N SER A 210 0.31 4.30 22.70
CA SER A 210 -1.11 4.46 22.41
C SER A 210 -1.42 4.18 20.94
N PRO A 211 -2.60 3.64 20.59
CA PRO A 211 -2.99 3.43 19.19
C PRO A 211 -3.00 4.74 18.40
N LEU A 212 -2.43 4.72 17.19
CA LEU A 212 -2.49 5.85 16.29
C LEU A 212 -3.92 6.01 15.74
N LEU A 213 -4.51 7.18 15.93
CA LEU A 213 -5.76 7.57 15.29
C LEU A 213 -5.47 8.40 14.04
N LEU A 214 -5.98 7.97 12.88
CA LEU A 214 -5.83 8.68 11.62
C LEU A 214 -6.90 9.75 11.47
N ASN A 215 -6.57 10.85 10.79
CA ASN A 215 -7.58 11.73 10.21
C ASN A 215 -8.42 10.98 9.18
N LYS A 216 -9.72 11.26 9.11
CA LYS A 216 -10.61 10.66 8.10
C LYS A 216 -10.21 11.11 6.70
N GLY A 217 -10.00 10.16 5.80
CA GLY A 217 -9.68 10.45 4.40
C GLY A 217 -8.75 9.41 3.77
N LYS A 218 -8.26 9.70 2.57
CA LYS A 218 -7.38 8.78 1.82
C LYS A 218 -6.02 8.68 2.51
N THR A 219 -5.51 7.45 2.66
CA THR A 219 -4.21 7.15 3.25
C THR A 219 -3.28 6.54 2.21
N TRP A 220 -2.08 7.09 2.06
CA TRP A 220 -0.99 6.47 1.33
C TRP A 220 -0.05 5.77 2.31
N ILE A 221 0.27 4.49 2.08
CA ILE A 221 1.29 3.79 2.87
C ILE A 221 2.49 3.53 1.97
N ALA A 222 3.65 4.02 2.39
CA ALA A 222 4.93 3.73 1.78
C ALA A 222 5.72 2.80 2.71
N VAL A 223 5.92 1.54 2.29
CA VAL A 223 6.88 0.66 2.97
C VAL A 223 8.27 1.03 2.46
N PHE A 224 9.15 1.48 3.35
CA PHE A 224 10.41 2.11 3.00
C PHE A 224 11.58 1.38 3.69
N PRO A 225 12.75 1.21 3.04
CA PRO A 225 13.89 0.51 3.64
C PRO A 225 14.35 1.21 4.92
N SER A 226 14.40 0.48 6.02
CA SER A 226 14.83 0.97 7.34
C SER A 226 16.26 1.51 7.34
N ASP A 227 17.14 0.92 6.54
CA ASP A 227 18.55 1.30 6.39
C ASP A 227 18.78 2.55 5.52
N ARG A 228 17.71 3.15 4.99
CA ARG A 228 17.74 4.34 4.12
C ARG A 228 16.87 5.46 4.63
N GLU A 229 16.57 5.49 5.91
CA GLU A 229 15.74 6.53 6.54
C GLU A 229 16.26 7.96 6.25
N ASP A 230 17.56 8.13 6.04
CA ASP A 230 18.20 9.39 5.60
C ASP A 230 17.77 9.87 4.20
N LYS A 231 17.04 9.04 3.45
CA LYS A 231 16.48 9.33 2.12
C LYS A 231 15.02 9.77 2.16
N ILE A 232 14.48 9.99 3.35
CA ILE A 232 13.17 10.61 3.54
C ILE A 232 13.39 12.11 3.78
N GLY A 233 12.87 12.93 2.89
CA GLY A 233 12.92 14.39 3.02
C GLY A 233 11.65 14.92 3.70
N PHE A 234 11.81 15.57 4.85
CA PHE A 234 10.73 16.28 5.56
C PHE A 234 11.02 17.79 5.50
N GLU A 235 10.49 18.46 4.48
CA GLU A 235 10.72 19.90 4.20
C GLU A 235 9.43 20.72 4.36
#